data_AF-A0A538LA52-F1
#
_entry.id   AF-A0A538LA52-F1
#
_cell.length_a   1.000
_cell.length_b   1.000
_cell.length_c   1.000
_cell.angle_alpha   90.00
_cell.angle_beta   90.00
_cell.angle_gamma   90.00
#
_symmetry.space_group_name_H-M   'P 1'
#
loop_
_entity.id
_entity.type
_entity.pdbx_description
1 polymer ?
#
loop_
_entity_poly.entity_id
_entity_poly.type
_entity_poly.pdbx_seq_one_letter_code
_entity_poly.pdbx_strand_id
1 'polypeptide(L)'
;MFSGLIAEVGTVVSVPLGLVVEAPKSTGELSASGSVCVNGTCMSAVEVGDTWFRVDVSGETGHRSTLTDLAKGDRVNLELPLRVGDPLGGHLVQGHVDAIGKVTLVEDDRVGGRRLWIRPPRRFMADVVAKGSVAVDGVSLTVAEMLGDRFSVALIPLTLTATTLGALSVDDRVNLEADMFVKSAHELHVAAKLEASRSFAALPWAGELRGASGVEKTAAHLASGGAVIVYDPDREAEADVVFAGARLRPESMVFLLTQVCGHTTVPCDRGRLDRLEIPSMPGAGDRHGTAYHLSVDLAAAGGTGVSAHERAATVRRLAHPDAEPDDFLRPGHVFPLAGRQGGLSERRGHTEASLALCEAAGLPTVAAICEVMGPDGHMLSGPAVERFALRWGIPMIAVDELAAHL
;
A
#
# COMPACT_ATOMS: atom_id res chain seq x y z
N MET A 1 6.23 5.96 -27.42
CA MET A 1 4.93 6.05 -26.73
C MET A 1 3.85 5.89 -27.76
N PHE A 2 2.81 5.18 -27.39
CA PHE A 2 1.66 4.78 -28.19
C PHE A 2 0.38 5.17 -27.46
N SER A 3 -0.76 5.06 -28.15
CA SER A 3 -2.09 5.35 -27.61
C SER A 3 -2.94 4.09 -27.38
N GLY A 4 -2.50 2.96 -27.94
CA GLY A 4 -3.27 1.73 -28.05
C GLY A 4 -4.38 1.78 -29.11
N LEU A 5 -4.28 2.70 -30.07
CA LEU A 5 -5.16 2.74 -31.24
C LEU A 5 -4.46 2.04 -32.40
N ILE A 6 -5.00 0.88 -32.78
CA ILE A 6 -4.38 0.04 -33.81
C ILE A 6 -4.52 0.70 -35.18
N ALA A 7 -3.38 0.97 -35.80
CA ALA A 7 -3.29 1.54 -37.15
C ALA A 7 -3.53 0.49 -38.23
N GLU A 8 -3.05 -0.74 -37.99
CA GLU A 8 -3.13 -1.84 -38.95
C GLU A 8 -3.10 -3.19 -38.22
N VAL A 9 -3.78 -4.19 -38.79
CA VAL A 9 -3.55 -5.58 -38.40
C VAL A 9 -2.67 -6.23 -39.46
N GLY A 10 -1.41 -6.48 -39.11
CA GLY A 10 -0.43 -7.12 -39.97
C GLY A 10 -0.52 -8.65 -39.96
N THR A 11 0.24 -9.28 -40.85
CA THR A 11 0.35 -10.75 -40.93
C THR A 11 1.80 -11.18 -40.80
N VAL A 12 2.09 -12.15 -39.93
CA VAL A 12 3.43 -12.71 -39.75
C VAL A 12 3.81 -13.54 -40.96
N VAL A 13 4.93 -13.19 -41.61
CA VAL A 13 5.43 -13.87 -42.81
C VAL A 13 6.53 -14.88 -42.47
N SER A 14 7.36 -14.55 -41.48
CA SER A 14 8.51 -15.35 -41.06
C SER A 14 8.92 -15.02 -39.63
N VAL A 15 9.51 -16.00 -38.93
CA VAL A 15 10.01 -15.91 -37.55
C VAL A 15 11.46 -16.42 -37.34
N PRO A 16 12.06 -17.32 -38.16
CA PRO A 16 13.38 -17.90 -37.86
C PRO A 16 14.58 -16.93 -37.83
N LEU A 17 14.50 -15.78 -38.49
CA LEU A 17 15.59 -14.79 -38.61
C LEU A 17 15.15 -13.41 -38.07
N GLY A 18 14.22 -13.41 -37.11
CA GLY A 18 13.48 -12.23 -36.68
C GLY A 18 12.03 -12.28 -37.15
N LEU A 19 11.19 -11.49 -36.49
CA LEU A 19 9.75 -11.42 -36.78
C LEU A 19 9.54 -10.51 -37.98
N VAL A 20 9.15 -11.09 -39.11
CA VAL A 20 8.81 -10.39 -40.34
C VAL A 20 7.31 -10.27 -40.45
N VAL A 21 6.80 -9.04 -40.60
CA VAL A 21 5.37 -8.74 -40.64
C VAL A 21 5.04 -8.01 -41.93
N GLU A 22 4.04 -8.49 -42.66
CA GLU A 22 3.41 -7.78 -43.78
C GLU A 22 2.41 -6.75 -43.24
N ALA A 23 2.64 -5.48 -43.58
CA ALA A 23 1.96 -4.30 -43.03
C ALA A 23 2.09 -3.10 -43.99
N PRO A 24 1.39 -3.10 -45.15
CA PRO A 24 1.54 -2.07 -46.17
C PRO A 24 1.17 -0.65 -45.71
N LYS A 25 0.28 -0.47 -44.72
CA LYS A 25 -0.04 0.88 -44.23
C LYS A 25 1.04 1.41 -43.31
N SER A 26 1.53 0.57 -42.40
CA SER A 26 2.51 0.94 -41.38
C SER A 26 3.88 1.21 -42.00
N THR A 27 4.26 0.44 -43.02
CA THR A 27 5.56 0.59 -43.74
C THR A 27 5.70 1.91 -44.48
N GLY A 28 4.60 2.54 -44.90
CA GLY A 28 4.63 3.85 -45.55
C GLY A 28 5.15 5.00 -44.67
N GLU A 29 5.09 4.84 -43.35
CA GLU A 29 5.55 5.84 -42.37
C GLU A 29 6.67 5.32 -41.46
N LEU A 30 7.00 4.03 -41.54
CA LEU A 30 8.05 3.40 -40.77
C LEU A 30 9.39 3.49 -41.49
N SER A 31 10.45 3.77 -40.74
CA SER A 31 11.82 3.76 -41.25
C SER A 31 12.65 2.70 -40.52
N ALA A 32 13.78 2.31 -41.10
CA ALA A 32 14.75 1.50 -40.39
C ALA A 32 15.21 2.22 -39.11
N SER A 33 15.32 1.47 -38.01
CA SER A 33 15.47 1.96 -36.63
C SER A 33 14.25 2.68 -36.04
N GLY A 34 13.15 2.80 -36.79
CA GLY A 34 11.89 3.34 -36.29
C GLY A 34 11.22 2.39 -35.29
N SER A 35 10.48 2.96 -34.35
CA SER A 35 9.70 2.18 -33.38
C SER A 35 8.35 1.76 -33.97
N VAL A 36 7.88 0.57 -33.62
CA VAL A 36 6.57 0.04 -33.95
C VAL A 36 6.07 -0.81 -32.78
N CYS A 37 4.81 -0.66 -32.39
CA CYS A 37 4.18 -1.51 -31.41
C CYS A 37 3.61 -2.76 -32.09
N VAL A 38 4.02 -3.95 -31.66
CA VAL A 38 3.51 -5.24 -32.16
C VAL A 38 2.85 -5.98 -31.00
N ASN A 39 1.52 -6.16 -31.06
CA ASN A 39 0.72 -6.74 -29.97
C ASN A 39 1.06 -6.14 -28.59
N GLY A 40 1.22 -4.82 -28.50
CA GLY A 40 1.54 -4.15 -27.23
C GLY A 40 3.01 -4.17 -26.85
N THR A 41 3.91 -4.62 -27.74
CA THR A 41 5.36 -4.63 -27.49
C THR A 41 6.05 -3.61 -28.37
N CYS A 42 6.79 -2.67 -27.79
CA CYS A 42 7.60 -1.71 -28.52
C CYS A 42 8.81 -2.41 -29.15
N MET A 43 8.89 -2.37 -30.47
CA MET A 43 9.96 -2.99 -31.25
C MET A 43 10.66 -1.94 -32.11
N SER A 44 11.93 -2.18 -32.41
CA SER A 44 12.68 -1.40 -33.40
C SER A 44 12.71 -2.16 -34.73
N ALA A 45 12.20 -1.52 -35.78
CA ALA A 45 12.28 -2.05 -37.14
C ALA A 45 13.74 -2.09 -37.58
N VAL A 46 14.25 -3.28 -37.86
CA VAL A 46 15.64 -3.48 -38.30
C VAL A 46 15.73 -3.31 -39.81
N GLU A 47 14.71 -3.79 -40.53
CA GLU A 47 14.57 -3.65 -41.97
C GLU A 47 13.13 -3.28 -42.30
N VAL A 48 12.96 -2.45 -43.33
CA VAL A 48 11.65 -2.03 -43.84
C VAL A 48 11.73 -2.16 -45.37
N GLY A 49 10.88 -3.02 -45.92
CA GLY A 49 10.62 -3.12 -47.36
C GLY A 49 9.31 -2.42 -47.73
N ASP A 50 8.89 -2.60 -48.99
CA ASP A 50 7.73 -1.85 -49.54
C ASP A 50 6.41 -2.15 -48.82
N THR A 51 6.20 -3.38 -48.36
CA THR A 51 4.96 -3.82 -47.70
C THR A 51 5.20 -4.62 -46.42
N TRP A 52 6.46 -4.78 -46.01
CA TRP A 52 6.82 -5.59 -44.85
C TRP A 52 7.93 -4.91 -44.05
N PHE A 53 8.02 -5.26 -42.77
CA PHE A 53 9.15 -4.89 -41.93
C PHE A 53 9.62 -6.08 -41.10
N ARG A 54 10.86 -6.04 -40.62
CA ARG A 54 11.44 -7.03 -39.72
C ARG A 54 11.84 -6.38 -38.41
N VAL A 55 11.54 -7.07 -37.30
CA VAL A 55 12.02 -6.71 -35.96
C VAL A 55 12.78 -7.88 -35.35
N ASP A 56 13.74 -7.57 -34.49
CA ASP A 56 14.43 -8.56 -33.68
C ASP A 56 13.87 -8.60 -32.26
N VAL A 57 13.49 -9.80 -31.81
CA VAL A 57 12.93 -10.03 -30.47
C VAL A 57 14.06 -10.40 -29.53
N SER A 58 14.33 -9.55 -28.54
CA SER A 58 15.31 -9.84 -27.50
C SER A 58 14.85 -11.02 -26.62
N GLY A 59 15.79 -11.71 -25.97
CA GLY A 59 15.45 -12.79 -25.04
C GLY A 59 14.50 -12.35 -23.92
N GLU A 60 14.74 -11.18 -23.31
CA GLU A 60 13.85 -10.62 -22.26
C GLU A 60 12.45 -10.34 -22.81
N THR A 61 12.37 -9.68 -23.97
CA THR A 61 11.09 -9.40 -24.64
C THR A 61 10.32 -10.69 -24.93
N GLY A 62 11.01 -11.72 -25.43
CA GLY A 62 10.43 -13.03 -25.70
C GLY A 62 9.92 -13.72 -24.43
N HIS A 63 10.64 -13.64 -23.31
CA HIS A 63 10.20 -14.21 -22.03
C HIS A 63 9.00 -13.47 -21.40
N ARG A 64 8.83 -12.19 -21.72
CA ARG A 64 7.80 -11.32 -21.11
C ARG A 64 6.53 -11.18 -21.94
N SER A 65 6.55 -11.57 -23.22
CA SER A 65 5.45 -11.37 -24.17
C SER A 65 5.02 -12.67 -24.85
N THR A 66 3.96 -12.59 -25.65
CA THR A 66 3.49 -13.67 -26.53
C THR A 66 4.20 -13.72 -27.88
N LEU A 67 5.17 -12.84 -28.16
CA LEU A 67 5.78 -12.74 -29.50
C LEU A 67 6.51 -14.01 -29.96
N THR A 68 7.03 -14.82 -29.03
CA THR A 68 7.69 -16.10 -29.36
C THR A 68 6.72 -17.23 -29.70
N ASP A 69 5.43 -17.04 -29.39
CA ASP A 69 4.38 -18.02 -29.70
C ASP A 69 3.87 -17.85 -31.15
N LEU A 70 4.24 -16.75 -31.82
CA LEU A 70 3.79 -16.41 -33.17
C LEU A 70 4.37 -17.36 -34.23
N ALA A 71 3.52 -17.73 -35.18
CA ALA A 71 3.85 -18.51 -36.36
C ALA A 71 3.50 -17.74 -37.64
N LYS A 72 4.03 -18.23 -38.78
CA LYS A 72 3.67 -17.72 -40.09
C LYS A 72 2.15 -17.82 -40.30
N GLY A 73 1.53 -16.73 -40.70
CA GLY A 73 0.08 -16.60 -40.92
C GLY A 73 -0.66 -15.96 -39.75
N ASP A 74 -0.04 -15.83 -38.58
CA ASP A 74 -0.67 -15.18 -37.43
C ASP A 74 -0.88 -13.69 -37.69
N ARG A 75 -1.95 -13.16 -37.11
CA ARG A 75 -2.30 -11.74 -37.20
C ARG A 75 -1.78 -11.00 -35.98
N VAL A 76 -1.30 -9.78 -36.19
CA VAL A 76 -0.76 -8.93 -35.11
C VAL A 76 -1.32 -7.51 -35.19
N ASN A 77 -1.65 -6.92 -34.05
CA ASN A 77 -2.00 -5.52 -33.92
C ASN A 77 -0.75 -4.65 -34.04
N LEU A 78 -0.81 -3.64 -34.91
CA LEU A 78 0.28 -2.71 -35.17
C LEU A 78 -0.13 -1.27 -34.88
N GLU A 79 0.75 -0.55 -34.21
CA GLU A 79 0.62 0.89 -33.98
C GLU A 79 1.98 1.58 -34.14
N LEU A 80 1.98 2.76 -34.76
CA LEU A 80 3.17 3.61 -34.88
C LEU A 80 3.23 4.61 -33.71
N PRO A 81 4.42 5.11 -33.33
CA PRO A 81 4.56 6.04 -32.23
C PRO A 81 3.76 7.32 -32.45
N LEU A 82 3.13 7.80 -31.37
CA LEU A 82 2.48 9.12 -31.37
C LEU A 82 3.48 10.23 -31.64
N ARG A 83 3.10 11.21 -32.46
CA ARG A 83 3.84 12.44 -32.67
C ARG A 83 3.43 13.48 -31.63
N VAL A 84 4.34 14.38 -31.29
CA VAL A 84 4.02 15.52 -30.44
C VAL A 84 2.98 16.39 -31.13
N GLY A 85 1.83 16.58 -30.47
CA GLY A 85 0.69 17.33 -30.99
C GLY A 85 -0.44 16.46 -31.53
N ASP A 86 -0.25 15.14 -31.64
CA ASP A 86 -1.33 14.23 -32.03
C ASP A 86 -2.43 14.16 -30.95
N PRO A 87 -3.71 14.03 -31.33
CA PRO A 87 -4.77 13.73 -30.39
C PRO A 87 -4.53 12.39 -29.68
N LEU A 88 -4.59 12.38 -28.34
CA LEU A 88 -4.52 11.15 -27.56
C LEU A 88 -5.92 10.52 -27.47
N GLY A 89 -6.27 9.66 -28.43
CA GLY A 89 -7.59 9.01 -28.51
C GLY A 89 -7.76 7.74 -27.67
N GLY A 90 -6.67 7.19 -27.13
CA GLY A 90 -6.67 6.06 -26.19
C GLY A 90 -6.06 6.47 -24.84
N HIS A 91 -5.11 5.69 -24.33
CA HIS A 91 -4.33 6.05 -23.13
C HIS A 91 -2.83 5.93 -23.40
N LEU A 92 -1.99 6.40 -22.47
CA LEU A 92 -0.55 6.32 -22.65
C LEU A 92 -0.05 4.88 -22.52
N VAL A 93 0.42 4.33 -23.63
CA VAL A 93 0.99 2.98 -23.74
C VAL A 93 2.49 3.12 -24.08
N GLN A 94 3.35 2.46 -23.32
CA GLN A 94 4.78 2.41 -23.56
C GLN A 94 5.15 1.34 -24.59
N GLY A 95 4.35 0.27 -24.67
CA GLY A 95 4.70 -0.95 -25.39
C GLY A 95 5.58 -1.86 -24.52
N HIS A 96 5.36 -1.84 -23.20
CA HIS A 96 6.05 -2.68 -22.23
C HIS A 96 5.05 -3.68 -21.65
N VAL A 97 5.22 -4.96 -22.02
CA VAL A 97 4.36 -6.02 -21.50
C VAL A 97 4.64 -6.24 -20.01
N ASP A 98 3.74 -5.76 -19.16
CA ASP A 98 3.81 -5.92 -17.70
C ASP A 98 3.45 -7.36 -17.27
N ALA A 99 2.53 -7.99 -18.01
CA ALA A 99 2.08 -9.35 -17.76
C ALA A 99 1.51 -10.04 -18.99
N ILE A 100 1.47 -11.37 -18.95
CA ILE A 100 0.70 -12.18 -19.90
C ILE A 100 -0.57 -12.66 -19.20
N GLY A 101 -1.72 -12.25 -19.75
CA GLY A 101 -3.04 -12.69 -19.30
C GLY A 101 -3.52 -13.92 -20.06
N LYS A 102 -4.49 -14.62 -19.48
CA LYS A 102 -5.19 -15.73 -20.11
C LYS A 102 -6.67 -15.41 -20.26
N VAL A 103 -7.24 -15.56 -21.46
CA VAL A 103 -8.68 -15.44 -21.69
C VAL A 103 -9.38 -16.62 -21.02
N THR A 104 -10.33 -16.33 -20.15
CA THR A 104 -11.03 -17.31 -19.31
C THR A 104 -12.49 -17.49 -19.70
N LEU A 105 -13.09 -16.47 -20.31
CA LEU A 105 -14.46 -16.49 -20.77
C LEU A 105 -14.64 -15.46 -21.90
N VAL A 106 -15.44 -15.81 -22.89
CA VAL A 106 -15.85 -14.97 -24.01
C VAL A 106 -17.37 -14.97 -24.06
N GLU A 107 -17.99 -13.79 -24.05
CA GLU A 107 -19.44 -13.63 -24.07
C GLU A 107 -19.83 -12.64 -25.16
N ASP A 108 -20.51 -13.10 -26.20
CA ASP A 108 -21.08 -12.22 -27.21
C ASP A 108 -22.37 -11.58 -26.67
N ASP A 109 -22.53 -10.27 -26.88
CA ASP A 109 -23.76 -9.57 -26.50
C ASP A 109 -24.78 -9.53 -27.65
N ARG A 110 -26.01 -9.14 -27.32
CA ARG A 110 -27.13 -9.11 -28.30
C ARG A 110 -27.06 -7.96 -29.31
N VAL A 111 -26.14 -7.01 -29.12
CA VAL A 111 -25.96 -5.82 -29.98
C VAL A 111 -24.69 -5.90 -30.83
N GLY A 112 -24.04 -7.07 -30.87
CA GLY A 112 -22.88 -7.36 -31.71
C GLY A 112 -21.54 -6.99 -31.09
N GLY A 113 -21.50 -6.67 -29.81
CA GLY A 113 -20.27 -6.55 -29.02
C GLY A 113 -19.87 -7.88 -28.37
N ARG A 114 -18.70 -7.89 -27.75
CA ARG A 114 -18.15 -9.06 -27.06
C ARG A 114 -17.47 -8.66 -25.78
N ARG A 115 -17.67 -9.44 -24.73
CA ARG A 115 -16.94 -9.32 -23.47
C ARG A 115 -15.86 -10.39 -23.40
N LEU A 116 -14.64 -9.98 -23.05
CA LEU A 116 -13.54 -10.88 -22.75
C LEU A 116 -13.22 -10.81 -21.26
N TRP A 117 -13.15 -11.95 -20.60
CA TRP A 117 -12.66 -12.06 -19.22
C TRP A 117 -11.23 -12.57 -19.22
N ILE A 118 -10.31 -11.80 -18.65
CA ILE A 118 -8.88 -12.07 -18.69
C ILE A 118 -8.38 -12.25 -17.25
N ARG A 119 -7.72 -13.38 -17.00
CA ARG A 119 -7.02 -13.66 -15.74
C ARG A 119 -5.53 -13.34 -15.91
N PRO A 120 -5.02 -12.29 -15.26
CA PRO A 120 -3.60 -12.01 -15.22
C PRO A 120 -2.93 -12.70 -14.02
N PRO A 121 -1.59 -12.67 -13.92
CA PRO A 121 -0.88 -12.97 -12.68
C PRO A 121 -1.32 -12.01 -11.56
N ARG A 122 -1.41 -12.51 -10.32
CA ARG A 122 -1.93 -11.75 -9.16
C ARG A 122 -1.29 -10.36 -8.98
N ARG A 123 0.01 -10.21 -9.27
CA ARG A 123 0.71 -8.92 -9.14
C ARG A 123 0.11 -7.82 -10.03
N PHE A 124 -0.36 -8.17 -11.22
CA PHE A 124 -0.88 -7.21 -12.19
C PHE A 124 -2.27 -6.69 -11.78
N MET A 125 -3.05 -7.47 -11.02
CA MET A 125 -4.36 -7.01 -10.54
C MET A 125 -4.28 -5.76 -9.65
N ALA A 126 -3.14 -5.48 -9.02
CA ALA A 126 -2.93 -4.27 -8.22
C ALA A 126 -2.83 -3.00 -9.08
N ASP A 127 -2.47 -3.15 -10.35
CA ASP A 127 -2.29 -2.05 -11.31
C ASP A 127 -3.50 -1.92 -12.26
N VAL A 128 -4.58 -2.65 -12.01
CA VAL A 128 -5.83 -2.60 -12.76
C VAL A 128 -6.90 -1.91 -11.91
N VAL A 129 -7.56 -0.90 -12.50
CA VAL A 129 -8.64 -0.14 -11.83
C VAL A 129 -9.93 -0.32 -12.62
N ALA A 130 -11.03 -0.57 -11.92
CA ALA A 130 -12.35 -0.67 -12.55
C ALA A 130 -12.69 0.67 -13.23
N LYS A 131 -13.16 0.60 -14.49
CA LYS A 131 -13.38 1.76 -15.36
C LYS A 131 -12.11 2.54 -15.74
N GLY A 132 -10.93 2.07 -15.36
CA GLY A 132 -9.64 2.56 -15.83
C GLY A 132 -9.26 1.97 -17.19
N SER A 133 -8.16 2.46 -17.76
CA SER A 133 -7.60 1.97 -19.01
C SER A 133 -6.71 0.74 -18.78
N VAL A 134 -6.66 -0.13 -19.77
CA VAL A 134 -5.73 -1.26 -19.85
C VAL A 134 -5.44 -1.55 -21.33
N ALA A 135 -4.19 -1.84 -21.67
CA ALA A 135 -3.84 -2.31 -23.00
C ALA A 135 -3.86 -3.85 -23.06
N VAL A 136 -4.57 -4.40 -24.05
CA VAL A 136 -4.62 -5.85 -24.33
C VAL A 136 -4.15 -6.07 -25.76
N ASP A 137 -3.03 -6.78 -25.93
CA ASP A 137 -2.29 -6.89 -27.21
C ASP A 137 -2.11 -5.52 -27.90
N GLY A 138 -1.80 -4.51 -27.10
CA GLY A 138 -1.62 -3.13 -27.53
C GLY A 138 -2.90 -2.37 -27.81
N VAL A 139 -4.08 -2.98 -27.70
CA VAL A 139 -5.36 -2.27 -27.87
C VAL A 139 -5.74 -1.59 -26.56
N SER A 140 -5.92 -0.26 -26.59
CA SER A 140 -6.42 0.52 -25.46
C SER A 140 -7.89 0.23 -25.20
N LEU A 141 -8.21 -0.31 -24.04
CA LEU A 141 -9.56 -0.69 -23.62
C LEU A 141 -9.88 -0.14 -22.24
N THR A 142 -11.18 -0.07 -21.93
CA THR A 142 -11.67 0.26 -20.59
C THR A 142 -12.02 -1.02 -19.85
N VAL A 143 -11.54 -1.15 -18.61
CA VAL A 143 -11.91 -2.23 -17.70
C VAL A 143 -13.40 -2.13 -17.39
N ALA A 144 -14.18 -3.07 -17.89
CA ALA A 144 -15.62 -3.08 -17.76
C ALA A 144 -16.05 -3.54 -16.35
N GLU A 145 -15.40 -4.58 -15.84
CA GLU A 145 -15.69 -5.20 -14.55
C GLU A 145 -14.44 -5.86 -13.95
N MET A 146 -14.38 -5.94 -12.62
CA MET A 146 -13.30 -6.61 -11.88
C MET A 146 -13.86 -7.63 -10.89
N LEU A 147 -13.20 -8.78 -10.84
CA LEU A 147 -13.34 -9.80 -9.81
C LEU A 147 -11.97 -10.00 -9.15
N GLY A 148 -11.92 -10.77 -8.05
CA GLY A 148 -10.69 -10.92 -7.26
C GLY A 148 -9.48 -11.48 -8.04
N ASP A 149 -9.72 -12.31 -9.06
CA ASP A 149 -8.67 -12.99 -9.84
C ASP A 149 -8.63 -12.59 -11.32
N ARG A 150 -9.57 -11.79 -11.81
CA ARG A 150 -9.72 -11.48 -13.24
C ARG A 150 -10.47 -10.18 -13.46
N PHE A 151 -10.32 -9.61 -14.65
CA PHE A 151 -11.09 -8.45 -15.09
C PHE A 151 -11.74 -8.73 -16.44
N SER A 152 -12.71 -7.91 -16.84
CA SER A 152 -13.26 -7.96 -18.19
C SER A 152 -13.13 -6.65 -18.95
N VAL A 153 -13.10 -6.77 -20.27
CA VAL A 153 -13.16 -5.66 -21.23
C VAL A 153 -14.33 -5.90 -22.18
N ALA A 154 -14.97 -4.82 -22.61
CA ALA A 154 -16.03 -4.86 -23.60
C ALA A 154 -15.50 -4.36 -24.95
N LEU A 155 -15.65 -5.17 -25.98
CA LEU A 155 -15.25 -4.89 -27.35
C LEU A 155 -16.48 -4.47 -28.14
N ILE A 156 -16.42 -3.28 -28.72
CA ILE A 156 -17.43 -2.80 -29.66
C ILE A 156 -17.21 -3.39 -31.06
N PRO A 157 -18.21 -3.38 -31.96
CA PRO A 157 -18.09 -3.94 -33.31
C PRO A 157 -16.88 -3.41 -34.11
N LEU A 158 -16.54 -2.14 -33.94
CA LEU A 158 -15.36 -1.55 -34.57
C LEU A 158 -14.07 -2.22 -34.08
N THR A 159 -13.88 -2.35 -32.77
CA THR A 159 -12.70 -3.00 -32.18
C THR A 159 -12.60 -4.47 -32.58
N LEU A 160 -13.73 -5.18 -32.63
CA LEU A 160 -13.79 -6.57 -33.07
C LEU A 160 -13.29 -6.76 -34.50
N THR A 161 -13.58 -5.80 -35.38
CA THR A 161 -13.21 -5.87 -36.80
C THR A 161 -11.80 -5.32 -37.05
N ALA A 162 -11.43 -4.25 -36.34
CA ALA A 162 -10.20 -3.49 -36.57
C ALA A 162 -8.97 -4.05 -35.83
N THR A 163 -9.15 -5.07 -34.97
CA THR A 163 -8.07 -5.65 -34.16
C THR A 163 -8.09 -7.17 -34.20
N THR A 164 -7.07 -7.82 -33.65
CA THR A 164 -7.01 -9.27 -33.48
C THR A 164 -7.95 -9.79 -32.39
N LEU A 165 -8.44 -8.92 -31.49
CA LEU A 165 -9.18 -9.32 -30.29
C LEU A 165 -10.51 -10.02 -30.59
N GLY A 166 -11.11 -9.76 -31.76
CA GLY A 166 -12.34 -10.43 -32.19
C GLY A 166 -12.18 -11.91 -32.53
N ALA A 167 -10.95 -12.41 -32.69
CA ALA A 167 -10.67 -13.82 -32.93
C ALA A 167 -10.33 -14.60 -31.63
N LEU A 168 -10.17 -13.91 -30.50
CA LEU A 168 -9.77 -14.55 -29.24
C LEU A 168 -10.83 -15.53 -28.72
N SER A 169 -10.34 -16.65 -28.24
CA SER A 169 -11.08 -17.75 -27.63
C SER A 169 -10.61 -18.01 -26.20
N VAL A 170 -11.35 -18.85 -25.47
CA VAL A 170 -10.91 -19.29 -24.14
C VAL A 170 -9.57 -19.99 -24.26
N ASP A 171 -8.72 -19.78 -23.26
CA ASP A 171 -7.34 -20.23 -23.13
C ASP A 171 -6.28 -19.46 -23.93
N ASP A 172 -6.67 -18.55 -24.82
CA ASP A 172 -5.72 -17.68 -25.52
C ASP A 172 -4.96 -16.78 -24.55
N ARG A 173 -3.71 -16.50 -24.91
CA ARG A 173 -2.79 -15.63 -24.15
C ARG A 173 -2.73 -14.25 -24.79
N VAL A 174 -2.72 -13.23 -23.95
CA VAL A 174 -2.67 -11.83 -24.38
C VAL A 174 -1.61 -11.06 -23.61
N ASN A 175 -0.92 -10.14 -24.27
CA ASN A 175 -0.02 -9.18 -23.64
C ASN A 175 -0.85 -8.11 -22.93
N LEU A 176 -0.49 -7.82 -21.69
CA LEU A 176 -1.14 -6.82 -20.86
C LEU A 176 -0.16 -5.72 -20.46
N GLU A 177 -0.62 -4.48 -20.56
CA GLU A 177 0.07 -3.30 -20.04
C GLU A 177 -0.94 -2.45 -19.25
N ALA A 178 -0.52 -2.03 -18.05
CA ALA A 178 -1.35 -1.20 -17.16
C ALA A 178 -1.23 0.28 -17.53
N ASP A 179 -2.24 1.08 -17.16
CA ASP A 179 -2.18 2.53 -17.35
C ASP A 179 -0.99 3.13 -16.56
N MET A 180 -0.16 3.91 -17.25
CA MET A 180 1.02 4.55 -16.68
C MET A 180 0.70 5.43 -15.46
N PHE A 181 -0.45 6.10 -15.45
CA PHE A 181 -0.88 6.92 -14.30
C PHE A 181 -1.21 6.06 -13.10
N VAL A 182 -1.87 4.91 -13.31
CA VAL A 182 -2.17 3.95 -12.23
C VAL A 182 -0.87 3.39 -11.67
N LYS A 183 0.05 2.96 -12.54
CA LYS A 183 1.37 2.44 -12.15
C LYS A 183 2.17 3.47 -11.34
N SER A 184 2.20 4.73 -11.80
CA SER A 184 2.89 5.82 -11.10
C SER A 184 2.24 6.17 -9.76
N ALA A 185 0.90 6.19 -9.69
CA ALA A 185 0.18 6.44 -8.45
C ALA A 185 0.38 5.31 -7.42
N HIS A 186 0.46 4.06 -7.88
CA HIS A 186 0.73 2.91 -7.02
C HIS A 186 2.12 2.98 -6.41
N GLU A 187 3.16 3.30 -7.20
CA GLU A 187 4.53 3.52 -6.70
C GLU A 187 4.59 4.67 -5.67
N LEU A 188 3.91 5.79 -5.93
CA LEU A 188 3.81 6.90 -4.97
C LEU A 188 3.12 6.49 -3.66
N HIS A 189 2.06 5.69 -3.74
CA HIS A 189 1.37 5.18 -2.56
C HIS A 189 2.27 4.26 -1.72
N VAL A 190 3.06 3.40 -2.37
CA VAL A 190 4.05 2.54 -1.69
C VAL A 190 5.16 3.39 -1.06
N ALA A 191 5.67 4.41 -1.76
CA ALA A 191 6.67 5.33 -1.24
C ALA A 191 6.16 6.12 -0.02
N ALA A 192 4.91 6.57 -0.02
CA ALA A 192 4.30 7.24 1.12
C ALA A 192 4.24 6.35 2.38
N LYS A 193 4.04 5.02 2.21
CA LYS A 193 4.13 4.05 3.32
C LYS A 193 5.57 3.93 3.87
N LEU A 194 6.57 3.98 3.00
CA LEU A 194 7.99 3.98 3.38
C LEU A 194 8.40 5.26 4.10
N GLU A 195 7.87 6.43 3.71
CA GLU A 195 8.11 7.69 4.42
C GLU A 195 7.55 7.67 5.85
N ALA A 196 6.37 7.06 6.07
CA ALA A 196 5.85 6.86 7.42
C ALA A 196 6.82 6.07 8.33
N SER A 197 7.64 5.16 7.77
CA SER A 197 8.70 4.45 8.52
C SER A 197 9.84 5.38 8.96
N ARG A 198 10.07 6.48 8.23
CA ARG A 198 11.16 7.44 8.47
C ARG A 198 10.74 8.63 9.33
N SER A 199 9.45 8.79 9.62
CA SER A 199 8.91 9.94 10.33
C SER A 199 9.22 9.98 11.83
N PHE A 200 9.73 8.88 12.41
CA PHE A 200 10.12 8.81 13.83
C PHE A 200 11.60 8.49 13.99
N ALA A 201 12.16 8.89 15.12
CA ALA A 201 13.58 8.69 15.38
C ALA A 201 13.86 7.18 15.42
N ALA A 202 14.80 6.73 14.59
CA ALA A 202 15.24 5.35 14.53
C ALA A 202 16.69 5.25 15.03
N LEU A 203 16.90 4.42 16.03
CA LEU A 203 18.23 3.98 16.47
C LEU A 203 18.52 2.60 15.84
N PRO A 204 19.78 2.13 15.78
CA PRO A 204 20.19 1.02 14.90
C PRO A 204 19.76 -0.39 15.36
N TRP A 205 18.60 -0.52 16.01
CA TRP A 205 18.15 -1.74 16.64
C TRP A 205 16.64 -1.90 16.51
N ALA A 206 16.21 -3.11 16.13
CA ALA A 206 14.82 -3.48 15.84
C ALA A 206 14.58 -4.94 16.24
N GLY A 207 13.31 -5.32 16.44
CA GLY A 207 12.94 -6.66 16.89
C GLY A 207 13.06 -6.84 18.41
N GLU A 208 12.99 -8.10 18.87
CA GLU A 208 12.92 -8.42 20.30
C GLU A 208 14.22 -8.10 21.06
N LEU A 209 14.09 -7.40 22.18
CA LEU A 209 15.15 -7.06 23.12
C LEU A 209 14.85 -7.63 24.50
N ARG A 210 15.91 -7.97 25.24
CA ARG A 210 15.84 -8.58 26.58
C ARG A 210 16.92 -8.04 27.52
N GLY A 211 16.72 -8.25 28.81
CA GLY A 211 17.64 -7.85 29.87
C GLY A 211 17.67 -6.34 30.10
N ALA A 212 18.42 -5.94 31.14
CA ALA A 212 18.63 -4.52 31.49
C ALA A 212 19.10 -3.66 30.29
N SER A 213 20.00 -4.17 29.45
CA SER A 213 20.44 -3.44 28.24
C SER A 213 19.32 -3.27 27.20
N GLY A 214 18.40 -4.23 27.10
CA GLY A 214 17.21 -4.10 26.25
C GLY A 214 16.29 -2.98 26.72
N VAL A 215 16.07 -2.91 28.04
CA VAL A 215 15.27 -1.87 28.70
C VAL A 215 15.89 -0.49 28.53
N GLU A 216 17.20 -0.35 28.74
CA GLU A 216 17.92 0.91 28.51
C GLU A 216 17.80 1.38 27.06
N LYS A 217 17.92 0.45 26.10
CA LYS A 217 17.75 0.77 24.69
C LYS A 217 16.33 1.26 24.42
N THR A 218 15.29 0.50 24.78
CA THR A 218 13.89 0.88 24.54
C THR A 218 13.56 2.24 25.14
N ALA A 219 13.98 2.51 26.38
CA ALA A 219 13.85 3.83 27.00
C ALA A 219 14.56 4.93 26.19
N ALA A 220 15.79 4.71 25.73
CA ALA A 220 16.52 5.69 24.92
C ALA A 220 15.85 6.00 23.56
N HIS A 221 15.23 5.03 22.91
CA HIS A 221 14.50 5.27 21.66
C HIS A 221 13.21 6.01 21.88
N LEU A 222 12.48 5.66 22.94
CA LEU A 222 11.30 6.40 23.35
C LEU A 222 11.67 7.86 23.69
N ALA A 223 12.79 8.09 24.39
CA ALA A 223 13.33 9.42 24.68
C ALA A 223 13.63 10.23 23.41
N SER A 224 14.11 9.58 22.34
CA SER A 224 14.38 10.19 21.04
C SER A 224 13.12 10.53 20.23
N GLY A 225 11.94 10.13 20.70
CA GLY A 225 10.66 10.25 19.99
C GLY A 225 10.42 9.14 18.97
N GLY A 226 11.14 8.02 19.10
CA GLY A 226 10.90 6.78 18.36
C GLY A 226 9.80 5.93 19.03
N ALA A 227 9.42 4.85 18.34
CA ALA A 227 8.38 3.93 18.79
C ALA A 227 8.98 2.73 19.55
N VAL A 228 8.26 2.16 20.51
CA VAL A 228 8.62 0.88 21.14
C VAL A 228 7.41 -0.03 21.10
N ILE A 229 7.58 -1.30 20.74
CA ILE A 229 6.53 -2.32 20.89
C ILE A 229 6.66 -2.94 22.28
N VAL A 230 5.58 -2.89 23.04
CA VAL A 230 5.45 -3.64 24.30
C VAL A 230 4.58 -4.87 24.02
N TYR A 231 5.10 -6.06 24.31
CA TYR A 231 4.41 -7.32 24.06
C TYR A 231 4.04 -8.04 25.35
N ASP A 232 2.80 -8.51 25.43
CA ASP A 232 2.27 -9.32 26.54
C ASP A 232 1.82 -10.69 25.98
N PRO A 233 2.72 -11.69 25.93
CA PRO A 233 2.40 -12.99 25.34
C PRO A 233 1.39 -13.82 26.15
N ASP A 234 1.38 -13.66 27.47
CA ASP A 234 0.74 -14.63 28.37
C ASP A 234 -0.65 -14.19 28.88
N ARG A 235 -0.96 -12.89 28.85
CA ARG A 235 -2.22 -12.37 29.39
C ARG A 235 -3.21 -11.91 28.31
N GLU A 236 -2.80 -10.99 27.44
CA GLU A 236 -3.64 -10.55 26.30
C GLU A 236 -3.23 -11.23 24.99
N ALA A 237 -2.01 -11.79 24.92
CA ALA A 237 -1.40 -12.29 23.69
C ALA A 237 -1.33 -11.20 22.60
N GLU A 238 -1.20 -9.93 23.01
CA GLU A 238 -1.23 -8.75 22.15
C GLU A 238 0.00 -7.87 22.36
N ALA A 239 0.28 -7.03 21.37
CA ALA A 239 1.37 -6.08 21.41
C ALA A 239 0.86 -4.68 21.12
N ASP A 240 1.44 -3.69 21.79
CA ASP A 240 1.12 -2.28 21.59
C ASP A 240 2.33 -1.52 21.07
N VAL A 241 2.11 -0.66 20.08
CA VAL A 241 3.09 0.36 19.72
C VAL A 241 2.94 1.55 20.66
N VAL A 242 4.02 1.89 21.35
CA VAL A 242 4.14 2.94 22.35
C VAL A 242 4.95 4.11 21.81
N PHE A 243 4.42 5.32 21.99
CA PHE A 243 5.14 6.59 21.87
C PHE A 243 5.02 7.38 23.17
N ALA A 244 6.07 8.09 23.57
CA ALA A 244 5.98 9.01 24.70
C ALA A 244 5.10 10.22 24.34
N GLY A 245 4.12 10.52 25.19
CA GLY A 245 3.14 11.57 24.96
C GLY A 245 3.76 12.94 24.78
N ALA A 246 4.80 13.27 25.54
CA ALA A 246 5.54 14.53 25.43
C ALA A 246 6.29 14.69 24.08
N ARG A 247 6.53 13.60 23.36
CA ARG A 247 7.25 13.57 22.08
C ARG A 247 6.37 13.16 20.90
N LEU A 248 5.07 12.97 21.13
CA LEU A 248 4.15 12.47 20.12
C LEU A 248 3.97 13.49 18.99
N ARG A 249 4.34 13.11 17.77
CA ARG A 249 4.19 13.92 16.56
C ARG A 249 2.90 13.57 15.82
N PRO A 250 2.34 14.49 15.00
CA PRO A 250 1.19 14.18 14.15
C PRO A 250 1.41 12.96 13.27
N GLU A 251 2.60 12.80 12.72
CA GLU A 251 2.95 11.64 11.89
C GLU A 251 2.90 10.35 12.72
N SER A 252 3.29 10.40 14.00
CA SER A 252 3.26 9.22 14.90
C SER A 252 1.84 8.74 15.08
N MET A 253 0.93 9.70 15.26
CA MET A 253 -0.49 9.42 15.33
C MET A 253 -1.03 8.87 14.00
N VAL A 254 -0.59 9.39 12.83
CA VAL A 254 -0.95 8.79 11.53
C VAL A 254 -0.48 7.33 11.43
N PHE A 255 0.72 7.03 11.92
CA PHE A 255 1.26 5.67 11.94
C PHE A 255 0.40 4.73 12.81
N LEU A 256 0.05 5.15 14.03
CA LEU A 256 -0.86 4.39 14.89
C LEU A 256 -2.20 4.10 14.19
N LEU A 257 -2.76 5.08 13.49
CA LEU A 257 -4.09 4.96 12.87
C LEU A 257 -4.13 4.13 11.58
N THR A 258 -3.02 4.06 10.85
CA THR A 258 -3.02 3.51 9.49
C THR A 258 -2.18 2.26 9.32
N GLN A 259 -1.21 2.03 10.22
CA GLN A 259 -0.31 0.88 10.17
C GLN A 259 -0.46 -0.03 11.39
N VAL A 260 -0.75 0.54 12.56
CA VAL A 260 -1.00 -0.24 13.79
C VAL A 260 -2.47 -0.64 13.88
N CYS A 261 -3.39 0.28 13.56
CA CYS A 261 -4.82 0.04 13.30
C CYS A 261 -5.66 -0.46 14.49
N GLY A 262 -5.09 -0.51 15.71
CA GLY A 262 -5.83 -0.77 16.94
C GLY A 262 -6.60 0.44 17.49
N HIS A 263 -6.97 0.37 18.76
CA HIS A 263 -7.63 1.44 19.47
C HIS A 263 -6.62 2.31 20.21
N THR A 264 -6.34 3.50 19.67
CA THR A 264 -5.35 4.39 20.29
C THR A 264 -5.83 4.94 21.63
N THR A 265 -5.12 4.59 22.71
CA THR A 265 -5.37 5.05 24.07
C THR A 265 -4.14 5.74 24.67
N VAL A 266 -4.32 6.42 25.80
CA VAL A 266 -3.29 7.32 26.36
C VAL A 266 -3.05 7.02 27.84
N PRO A 267 -2.11 6.12 28.16
CA PRO A 267 -1.67 5.91 29.54
C PRO A 267 -1.20 7.21 30.16
N CYS A 268 -1.68 7.50 31.36
CA CYS A 268 -1.30 8.61 32.20
C CYS A 268 -1.06 8.12 33.62
N ASP A 269 -0.11 8.73 34.32
CA ASP A 269 -0.05 8.64 35.77
C ASP A 269 -1.39 9.08 36.40
N ARG A 270 -1.81 8.37 37.46
CA ARG A 270 -3.10 8.63 38.11
C ARG A 270 -3.17 10.03 38.71
N GLY A 271 -2.11 10.48 39.39
CA GLY A 271 -2.06 11.80 40.02
C GLY A 271 -2.17 12.93 39.00
N ARG A 272 -1.69 12.70 37.77
CA ARG A 272 -1.88 13.65 36.66
C ARG A 272 -3.33 13.77 36.24
N LEU A 273 -4.07 12.66 36.08
CA LEU A 273 -5.49 12.69 35.73
C LEU A 273 -6.33 13.31 36.84
N ASP A 274 -6.02 13.00 38.10
CA ASP A 274 -6.68 13.60 39.25
C ASP A 274 -6.45 15.12 39.30
N ARG A 275 -5.21 15.59 39.08
CA ARG A 275 -4.87 17.02 39.00
C ARG A 275 -5.57 17.76 37.86
N LEU A 276 -5.76 17.08 36.73
CA LEU A 276 -6.45 17.62 35.55
C LEU A 276 -7.96 17.48 35.64
N GLU A 277 -8.51 16.97 36.75
CA GLU A 277 -9.93 16.72 36.95
C GLU A 277 -10.56 15.94 35.77
N ILE A 278 -9.83 14.94 35.26
CA ILE A 278 -10.35 14.01 34.26
C ILE A 278 -10.82 12.79 35.05
N PRO A 279 -12.13 12.59 35.28
CA PRO A 279 -12.61 11.50 36.11
C PRO A 279 -12.60 10.16 35.38
N SER A 280 -12.63 9.08 36.14
CA SER A 280 -12.76 7.73 35.59
C SER A 280 -14.08 7.59 34.82
N MET A 281 -14.05 6.81 33.74
CA MET A 281 -15.24 6.56 32.94
C MET A 281 -16.28 5.78 33.77
N PRO A 282 -17.56 6.20 33.82
CA PRO A 282 -18.58 5.49 34.57
C PRO A 282 -18.80 4.06 34.04
N GLY A 283 -18.94 3.08 34.94
CA GLY A 283 -19.22 1.68 34.58
C GLY A 283 -18.63 0.67 35.56
N ALA A 284 -18.84 -0.61 35.30
CA ALA A 284 -18.29 -1.71 36.11
C ALA A 284 -16.82 -2.06 35.76
N GLY A 285 -16.25 -1.42 34.73
CA GLY A 285 -14.91 -1.70 34.20
C GLY A 285 -14.91 -2.68 33.02
N ASP A 286 -13.71 -3.14 32.64
CA ASP A 286 -13.51 -4.14 31.59
C ASP A 286 -12.92 -5.46 32.14
N ARG A 287 -12.82 -6.49 31.27
CA ARG A 287 -12.30 -7.82 31.61
C ARG A 287 -10.85 -7.84 32.08
N HIS A 288 -10.09 -6.81 31.75
CA HIS A 288 -8.64 -6.68 31.93
C HIS A 288 -8.30 -5.62 33.01
N GLY A 289 -9.33 -5.04 33.65
CA GLY A 289 -9.21 -3.97 34.63
C GLY A 289 -8.62 -2.67 34.08
N THR A 290 -8.76 -2.41 32.77
CA THR A 290 -8.25 -1.20 32.12
C THR A 290 -9.00 0.03 32.62
N ALA A 291 -8.25 0.99 33.16
CA ALA A 291 -8.81 2.13 33.88
C ALA A 291 -9.08 3.32 32.95
N TYR A 292 -10.07 3.17 32.07
CA TYR A 292 -10.53 4.25 31.19
C TYR A 292 -10.99 5.48 31.98
N HIS A 293 -10.61 6.65 31.48
CA HIS A 293 -11.08 7.95 31.94
C HIS A 293 -11.89 8.63 30.84
N LEU A 294 -12.65 9.68 31.19
CA LEU A 294 -13.41 10.43 30.21
C LEU A 294 -12.51 10.89 29.07
N SER A 295 -12.98 10.71 27.84
CA SER A 295 -12.22 11.15 26.68
C SER A 295 -12.12 12.67 26.64
N VAL A 296 -11.01 13.16 26.08
CA VAL A 296 -10.68 14.59 26.06
C VAL A 296 -10.25 15.05 24.67
N ASP A 297 -10.46 16.34 24.41
CA ASP A 297 -9.84 17.08 23.31
C ASP A 297 -9.24 18.39 23.84
N LEU A 298 -8.18 18.87 23.20
CA LEU A 298 -7.58 20.16 23.54
C LEU A 298 -8.55 21.31 23.20
N ALA A 299 -8.97 22.08 24.21
CA ALA A 299 -9.92 23.17 24.05
C ALA A 299 -9.43 24.30 23.14
N ALA A 300 -8.12 24.54 23.10
CA ALA A 300 -7.52 25.54 22.24
C ALA A 300 -7.40 25.11 20.75
N ALA A 301 -7.72 23.84 20.43
CA ALA A 301 -7.69 23.38 19.05
C ALA A 301 -8.88 23.96 18.26
N GLY A 302 -8.61 24.53 17.08
CA GLY A 302 -9.65 25.15 16.25
C GLY A 302 -10.47 24.20 15.37
N GLY A 303 -10.24 22.88 15.46
CA GLY A 303 -10.89 21.87 14.63
C GLY A 303 -11.91 21.01 15.39
N THR A 304 -12.04 19.74 15.00
CA THR A 304 -13.02 18.80 15.57
C THR A 304 -12.44 17.86 16.62
N GLY A 305 -11.13 17.90 16.85
CA GLY A 305 -10.41 17.02 17.79
C GLY A 305 -9.92 15.69 17.20
N VAL A 306 -10.47 15.23 16.07
CA VAL A 306 -10.24 13.86 15.58
C VAL A 306 -8.96 13.68 14.75
N SER A 307 -8.45 14.76 14.14
CA SER A 307 -7.31 14.65 13.23
C SER A 307 -6.04 14.18 13.97
N ALA A 308 -5.08 13.62 13.24
CA ALA A 308 -3.82 13.18 13.83
C ALA A 308 -3.05 14.34 14.50
N HIS A 309 -3.15 15.55 13.94
CA HIS A 309 -2.55 16.75 14.49
C HIS A 309 -3.19 17.15 15.83
N GLU A 310 -4.52 17.15 15.88
CA GLU A 310 -5.27 17.53 17.08
C GLU A 310 -5.10 16.52 18.20
N ARG A 311 -5.20 15.21 17.91
CA ARG A 311 -4.94 14.17 18.91
C ARG A 311 -3.51 14.21 19.43
N ALA A 312 -2.51 14.39 18.55
CA ALA A 312 -1.13 14.56 18.99
C ALA A 312 -0.92 15.84 19.85
N ALA A 313 -1.64 16.92 19.55
CA ALA A 313 -1.61 18.13 20.38
C ALA A 313 -2.27 17.91 21.75
N THR A 314 -3.43 17.25 21.81
CA THR A 314 -4.11 16.87 23.06
C THR A 314 -3.22 16.01 23.95
N VAL A 315 -2.57 14.99 23.39
CA VAL A 315 -1.66 14.11 24.15
C VAL A 315 -0.42 14.86 24.64
N ARG A 316 0.18 15.71 23.80
CA ARG A 316 1.31 16.56 24.24
C ARG A 316 0.88 17.54 25.35
N ARG A 317 -0.34 18.08 25.30
CA ARG A 317 -0.87 18.92 26.39
C ARG A 317 -1.08 18.10 27.65
N LEU A 318 -1.65 16.89 27.58
CA LEU A 318 -1.77 15.99 28.74
C LEU A 318 -0.41 15.75 29.41
N ALA A 319 0.66 15.59 28.61
CA ALA A 319 2.02 15.38 29.10
C ALA A 319 2.69 16.65 29.67
N HIS A 320 2.17 17.85 29.37
CA HIS A 320 2.79 19.11 29.76
C HIS A 320 2.73 19.32 31.29
N PRO A 321 3.79 19.83 31.95
CA PRO A 321 3.77 20.09 33.39
C PRO A 321 2.71 21.13 33.78
N ASP A 322 2.55 22.19 32.99
CA ASP A 322 1.61 23.30 33.23
C ASP A 322 0.22 23.09 32.62
N ALA A 323 -0.18 21.84 32.37
CA ALA A 323 -1.53 21.54 31.95
C ALA A 323 -2.52 21.74 33.10
N GLU A 324 -3.67 22.35 32.78
CA GLU A 324 -4.75 22.70 33.69
C GLU A 324 -6.07 22.05 33.24
N PRO A 325 -7.06 21.89 34.14
CA PRO A 325 -8.34 21.24 33.81
C PRO A 325 -9.10 21.87 32.63
N ASP A 326 -9.00 23.19 32.45
CA ASP A 326 -9.69 23.97 31.41
C ASP A 326 -9.05 23.85 30.02
N ASP A 327 -7.87 23.25 29.92
CA ASP A 327 -7.27 22.93 28.62
C ASP A 327 -8.03 21.83 27.88
N PHE A 328 -8.92 21.09 28.56
CA PHE A 328 -9.50 19.87 28.03
C PHE A 328 -11.03 19.95 27.97
N LEU A 329 -11.58 19.79 26.76
CA LEU A 329 -12.99 19.51 26.55
C LEU A 329 -13.29 18.06 26.92
N ARG A 330 -14.53 17.81 27.36
CA ARG A 330 -15.02 16.49 27.77
C ARG A 330 -16.48 16.35 27.29
N PRO A 331 -16.84 15.33 26.48
CA PRO A 331 -15.98 14.29 25.92
C PRO A 331 -15.07 14.81 24.79
N GLY A 332 -14.18 13.95 24.30
CA GLY A 332 -13.34 14.19 23.12
C GLY A 332 -12.90 12.89 22.42
N HIS A 333 -11.80 12.94 21.66
CA HIS A 333 -11.33 11.84 20.80
C HIS A 333 -10.02 11.18 21.27
N VAL A 334 -9.44 11.66 22.38
CA VAL A 334 -8.32 11.01 23.07
C VAL A 334 -8.86 10.29 24.31
N PHE A 335 -8.49 9.03 24.52
CA PHE A 335 -8.98 8.18 25.62
C PHE A 335 -7.89 7.92 26.66
N PRO A 336 -7.84 8.68 27.77
CA PRO A 336 -6.83 8.47 28.80
C PRO A 336 -7.08 7.19 29.60
N LEU A 337 -6.00 6.52 29.97
CA LEU A 337 -5.99 5.36 30.88
C LEU A 337 -5.18 5.71 32.12
N ALA A 338 -5.66 5.40 33.32
CA ALA A 338 -4.85 5.55 34.53
C ALA A 338 -3.97 4.32 34.76
N GLY A 339 -2.66 4.53 34.89
CA GLY A 339 -1.78 3.52 35.47
C GLY A 339 -2.12 3.26 36.93
N ARG A 340 -1.90 2.02 37.39
CA ARG A 340 -1.95 1.67 38.81
C ARG A 340 -0.82 2.34 39.59
N GLN A 341 -1.08 2.74 40.84
CA GLN A 341 -0.09 3.44 41.67
C GLN A 341 1.13 2.57 41.97
N GLY A 342 0.96 1.25 42.14
CA GLY A 342 2.09 0.33 42.29
C GLY A 342 2.78 -0.06 40.97
N GLY A 343 2.39 0.53 39.84
CA GLY A 343 2.99 0.30 38.53
C GLY A 343 3.05 -1.18 38.15
N LEU A 344 4.16 -1.61 37.55
CA LEU A 344 4.39 -2.99 37.12
C LEU A 344 4.43 -4.01 38.26
N SER A 345 4.64 -3.57 39.51
CA SER A 345 4.56 -4.43 40.70
C SER A 345 3.12 -4.76 41.08
N GLU A 346 2.16 -3.87 40.74
CA GLU A 346 0.73 -4.08 40.99
C GLU A 346 0.02 -4.68 39.77
N ARG A 347 0.31 -4.19 38.56
CA ARG A 347 -0.30 -4.65 37.31
C ARG A 347 0.72 -4.69 36.17
N ARG A 348 0.88 -5.87 35.60
CA ARG A 348 1.67 -6.10 34.38
C ARG A 348 0.79 -5.98 33.13
N GLY A 349 0.44 -4.74 32.76
CA GLY A 349 -0.26 -4.47 31.51
C GLY A 349 0.44 -3.38 30.70
N HIS A 350 0.04 -3.20 29.43
CA HIS A 350 0.67 -2.22 28.53
C HIS A 350 0.59 -0.78 29.05
N THR A 351 -0.46 -0.44 29.81
CA THR A 351 -0.59 0.85 30.50
C THR A 351 0.58 1.10 31.44
N GLU A 352 0.82 0.21 32.42
CA GLU A 352 1.90 0.35 33.40
C GLU A 352 3.27 0.24 32.74
N ALA A 353 3.43 -0.69 31.79
CA ALA A 353 4.68 -0.87 31.04
C ALA A 353 5.07 0.40 30.27
N SER A 354 4.11 1.06 29.64
CA SER A 354 4.36 2.30 28.89
C SER A 354 4.73 3.47 29.80
N LEU A 355 4.10 3.57 30.98
CA LEU A 355 4.44 4.59 31.96
C LEU A 355 5.83 4.36 32.56
N ALA A 356 6.17 3.12 32.88
CA ALA A 356 7.50 2.75 33.38
C ALA A 356 8.60 3.05 32.34
N LEU A 357 8.33 2.82 31.05
CA LEU A 357 9.23 3.20 29.96
C LEU A 357 9.38 4.73 29.83
N CYS A 358 8.28 5.50 29.95
CA CYS A 358 8.37 6.96 29.96
C CYS A 358 9.23 7.46 31.13
N GLU A 359 9.08 6.89 32.32
CA GLU A 359 9.88 7.22 33.49
C GLU A 359 11.36 6.86 33.28
N ALA A 360 11.66 5.65 32.82
CA ALA A 360 13.03 5.22 32.48
C ALA A 360 13.67 6.09 31.39
N ALA A 361 12.86 6.64 30.47
CA ALA A 361 13.29 7.58 29.43
C ALA A 361 13.50 9.02 29.95
N GLY A 362 13.21 9.29 31.24
CA GLY A 362 13.27 10.64 31.82
C GLY A 362 12.22 11.59 31.26
N LEU A 363 11.06 11.06 30.83
CA LEU A 363 9.96 11.82 30.25
C LEU A 363 8.74 11.85 31.19
N PRO A 364 7.82 12.82 31.02
CA PRO A 364 6.54 12.78 31.71
C PRO A 364 5.83 11.44 31.47
N THR A 365 5.25 10.87 32.53
CA THR A 365 4.49 9.61 32.55
C THR A 365 3.12 9.77 31.88
N VAL A 366 3.19 10.03 30.57
CA VAL A 366 2.09 10.02 29.61
C VAL A 366 2.60 9.35 28.34
N ALA A 367 1.86 8.38 27.81
CA ALA A 367 2.17 7.68 26.57
C ALA A 367 0.96 7.66 25.64
N ALA A 368 1.17 7.37 24.35
CA ALA A 368 0.13 6.93 23.44
C ALA A 368 0.44 5.50 23.02
N ILE A 369 -0.55 4.62 23.17
CA ILE A 369 -0.44 3.19 22.86
C ILE A 369 -1.53 2.78 21.89
N CYS A 370 -1.28 1.73 21.10
CA CYS A 370 -2.24 1.17 20.16
C CYS A 370 -1.88 -0.29 19.88
N GLU A 371 -2.87 -1.17 20.01
CA GLU A 371 -2.72 -2.60 19.79
C GLU A 371 -2.45 -2.89 18.29
N VAL A 372 -1.52 -3.79 17.98
CA VAL A 372 -1.16 -4.11 16.59
C VAL A 372 -2.20 -5.03 15.95
N MET A 373 -2.97 -4.49 15.01
CA MET A 373 -4.01 -5.21 14.28
C MET A 373 -3.57 -5.57 12.85
N GLY A 374 -3.84 -6.81 12.46
CA GLY A 374 -3.64 -7.31 11.10
C GLY A 374 -4.65 -6.73 10.10
N PRO A 375 -4.36 -6.84 8.79
CA PRO A 375 -5.25 -6.35 7.73
C PRO A 375 -6.57 -7.13 7.62
N ASP A 376 -6.66 -8.31 8.26
CA ASP A 376 -7.88 -9.10 8.41
C ASP A 376 -8.72 -8.69 9.62
N GLY A 377 -8.28 -7.69 10.39
CA GLY A 377 -8.95 -7.19 11.59
C GLY A 377 -8.67 -8.00 12.85
N HIS A 378 -7.81 -9.03 12.79
CA HIS A 378 -7.39 -9.79 13.97
C HIS A 378 -6.14 -9.18 14.60
N MET A 379 -6.05 -9.21 15.93
CA MET A 379 -4.85 -8.76 16.63
C MET A 379 -3.66 -9.66 16.31
N LEU A 380 -2.48 -9.06 16.08
CA LEU A 380 -1.26 -9.80 15.82
C LEU A 380 -0.69 -10.34 17.12
N SER A 381 -0.15 -11.56 17.06
CA SER A 381 0.55 -12.19 18.19
C SER A 381 1.79 -12.96 17.73
N GLY A 382 2.69 -13.24 18.68
CA GLY A 382 3.87 -14.08 18.50
C GLY A 382 4.72 -13.68 17.28
N PRO A 383 5.04 -14.62 16.37
CA PRO A 383 5.87 -14.31 15.20
C PRO A 383 5.31 -13.25 14.25
N ALA A 384 4.00 -12.95 14.31
CA ALA A 384 3.41 -11.91 13.47
C ALA A 384 3.78 -10.51 13.96
N VAL A 385 3.84 -10.30 15.28
CA VAL A 385 4.29 -9.04 15.90
C VAL A 385 5.77 -8.83 15.63
N GLU A 386 6.60 -9.87 15.75
CA GLU A 386 8.04 -9.76 15.45
C GLU A 386 8.29 -9.35 13.99
N ARG A 387 7.55 -9.91 13.04
CA ARG A 387 7.60 -9.47 11.63
C ARG A 387 7.15 -8.02 11.45
N PHE A 388 6.17 -7.56 12.22
CA PHE A 388 5.74 -6.17 12.22
C PHE A 388 6.86 -5.25 12.76
N ALA A 389 7.46 -5.61 13.88
CA ALA A 389 8.57 -4.89 14.51
C ALA A 389 9.75 -4.74 13.54
N LEU A 390 10.18 -5.85 12.92
CA LEU A 390 11.26 -5.87 11.93
C LEU A 390 10.94 -5.04 10.68
N ARG A 391 9.70 -5.11 10.17
CA ARG A 391 9.26 -4.34 9.00
C ARG A 391 9.42 -2.84 9.20
N TRP A 392 9.07 -2.36 10.39
CA TRP A 392 9.07 -0.93 10.71
C TRP A 392 10.33 -0.46 11.43
N GLY A 393 11.30 -1.35 11.65
CA GLY A 393 12.52 -1.02 12.38
C GLY A 393 12.26 -0.66 13.84
N ILE A 394 11.18 -1.19 14.43
CA ILE A 394 10.75 -0.86 15.78
C ILE A 394 11.28 -1.92 16.75
N PRO A 395 11.87 -1.52 17.89
CA PRO A 395 12.20 -2.46 18.95
C PRO A 395 10.99 -3.01 19.67
N MET A 396 11.09 -4.26 20.10
CA MET A 396 10.06 -4.95 20.85
C MET A 396 10.62 -5.42 22.20
N ILE A 397 9.86 -5.25 23.28
CA ILE A 397 10.23 -5.75 24.61
C ILE A 397 8.99 -6.34 25.31
N ALA A 398 9.17 -7.42 26.05
CA ALA A 398 8.07 -8.03 26.80
C ALA A 398 7.77 -7.26 28.09
N VAL A 399 6.50 -7.23 28.52
CA VAL A 399 6.09 -6.63 29.80
C VAL A 399 6.88 -7.23 30.98
N ASP A 400 7.13 -8.53 30.95
CA ASP A 400 7.89 -9.21 32.01
C ASP A 400 9.37 -8.82 32.07
N GLU A 401 9.98 -8.49 30.92
CA GLU A 401 11.35 -7.97 30.88
C GLU A 401 11.42 -6.58 31.52
N LEU A 402 10.40 -5.73 31.31
CA LEU A 402 10.30 -4.44 31.99
C LEU A 402 10.11 -4.63 33.49
N ALA A 403 9.20 -5.52 33.91
CA ALA A 403 8.91 -5.75 35.33
C ALA A 403 10.09 -6.39 36.10
N ALA A 404 11.02 -7.05 35.41
CA ALA A 404 12.20 -7.65 36.02
C ALA A 404 13.38 -6.66 36.20
N HIS A 405 13.35 -5.53 35.49
CA HIS A 405 14.52 -4.65 35.31
C HIS A 405 14.25 -3.16 35.58
N LEU A 406 12.99 -2.77 35.81
CA LEU A 406 12.54 -1.49 36.34
C LEU A 406 11.92 -1.73 37.73
#